data_AF-A0A432TD87-F1
#
_entry.id   AF-A0A432TD87-F1
#
_cell.length_a   1.000
_cell.length_b   1.000
_cell.length_c   1.000
_cell.angle_alpha   90.00
_cell.angle_beta   90.00
_cell.angle_gamma   90.00
#
_symmetry.space_group_name_H-M   'P 1'
#
loop_
_entity.id
_entity.type
_entity.pdbx_description
1 polymer ?
#
loop_
_entity_poly.entity_id
_entity_poly.type
_entity_poly.pdbx_seq_one_letter_code
_entity_poly.pdbx_strand_id
1 'polypeptide(L)'
;MALVEEYKAHTQERAKLGVPPLPLNAKQTAELVELLKADKVEEAEYLLDLLKNHVPAGVDDAAYVKAAFLNDIVQGNAKSPVITPLEAVKILGMMLGGYNVGPLIEALKSDDKEIAQAAADELKNTILVYADFETVKKLMQEGNPYAKEVIESWANAEWFTNKEPLAEEITVTV
;
A
#
# COMPACT_ATOMS: atom_id res chain seq x y z
N MET A 1 12.62 8.68 -18.73
CA MET A 1 13.50 9.75 -18.18
C MET A 1 12.73 11.05 -17.91
N ALA A 2 11.66 11.38 -18.65
CA ALA A 2 10.84 12.56 -18.38
C ALA A 2 10.35 12.66 -16.92
N LEU A 3 9.70 11.61 -16.37
CA LEU A 3 9.12 11.66 -15.02
C LEU A 3 10.11 12.06 -13.93
N VAL A 4 11.30 11.46 -13.87
CA VAL A 4 12.26 11.66 -12.77
C VAL A 4 12.78 13.09 -12.77
N GLU A 5 13.20 13.58 -13.94
CA GLU A 5 13.72 14.94 -14.09
C GLU A 5 12.62 15.98 -13.83
N GLU A 6 11.42 15.78 -14.41
CA GLU A 6 10.27 16.65 -14.22
C GLU A 6 9.82 16.73 -12.76
N TYR A 7 9.74 15.59 -12.06
CA TYR A 7 9.28 15.55 -10.67
C TYR A 7 10.33 16.14 -9.71
N LYS A 8 11.63 15.97 -9.99
CA LYS A 8 12.70 16.65 -9.25
C LYS A 8 12.64 18.17 -9.45
N ALA A 9 12.43 18.63 -10.67
CA ALA A 9 12.27 20.07 -10.96
C ALA A 9 11.05 20.66 -10.24
N HIS A 10 9.91 19.96 -10.28
CA HIS A 10 8.70 20.32 -9.53
C HIS A 10 8.92 20.38 -8.02
N THR A 11 9.65 19.40 -7.48
CA THR A 11 10.01 19.37 -6.05
C THR A 11 10.84 20.60 -5.66
N GLN A 12 11.82 20.98 -6.48
CA GLN A 12 12.62 22.19 -6.24
C GLN A 12 11.79 23.48 -6.38
N GLU A 13 10.85 23.54 -7.32
CA GLU A 13 9.95 24.68 -7.48
C GLU A 13 9.05 24.85 -6.24
N ARG A 14 8.46 23.75 -5.75
CA ARG A 14 7.60 23.74 -4.56
C ARG A 14 8.37 24.07 -3.29
N ALA A 15 9.62 23.62 -3.19
CA ALA A 15 10.51 23.95 -2.08
C ALA A 15 10.80 25.46 -1.98
N LYS A 16 10.93 26.18 -3.12
CA LYS A 16 11.05 27.66 -3.12
C LYS A 16 9.83 28.37 -2.54
N LEU A 17 8.68 27.69 -2.54
CA LEU A 17 7.42 28.17 -1.95
C LEU A 17 7.22 27.66 -0.51
N GLY A 18 8.17 26.90 0.05
CA GLY A 18 8.10 26.39 1.43
C GLY A 18 7.08 25.28 1.65
N VAL A 19 6.72 24.52 0.61
CA VAL A 19 5.70 23.45 0.71
C VAL A 19 6.16 22.17 -0.01
N PRO A 20 5.57 20.99 0.31
CA PRO A 20 5.91 19.74 -0.36
C PRO A 20 5.51 19.74 -1.85
N PRO A 21 6.10 18.84 -2.67
CA PRO A 21 5.62 18.58 -4.02
C PRO A 21 4.20 18.04 -4.00
N LEU A 22 3.47 18.28 -5.10
CA LEU A 22 2.16 17.65 -5.30
C LEU A 22 2.31 16.13 -5.44
N PRO A 23 1.33 15.34 -4.95
CA PRO A 23 1.28 13.90 -5.23
C PRO A 23 1.28 13.59 -6.72
N LEU A 24 1.73 12.40 -7.08
CA LEU A 24 1.67 11.88 -8.43
C LEU A 24 0.22 11.68 -8.87
N ASN A 25 -0.08 12.11 -10.09
CA ASN A 25 -1.34 11.76 -10.74
C ASN A 25 -1.25 10.38 -11.43
N ALA A 26 -2.38 9.87 -11.93
CA ALA A 26 -2.46 8.54 -12.53
C ALA A 26 -1.48 8.33 -13.71
N LYS A 27 -1.27 9.36 -14.56
CA LYS A 27 -0.32 9.29 -15.67
C LYS A 27 1.11 9.14 -15.16
N GLN A 28 1.50 9.97 -14.18
CA GLN A 28 2.81 9.91 -13.57
C GLN A 28 3.06 8.59 -12.84
N THR A 29 2.04 8.06 -12.13
CA THR A 29 2.12 6.74 -11.51
C THR A 29 2.28 5.63 -12.54
N ALA A 30 1.60 5.70 -13.69
CA ALA A 30 1.78 4.72 -14.76
C ALA A 30 3.21 4.77 -15.35
N GLU A 31 3.77 5.97 -15.56
CA GLU A 31 5.16 6.13 -15.97
C GLU A 31 6.13 5.59 -14.91
N LEU A 32 5.86 5.81 -13.62
CA LEU A 32 6.63 5.26 -12.50
C LEU A 32 6.62 3.72 -12.52
N VAL A 33 5.47 3.11 -12.77
CA VAL A 33 5.32 1.64 -12.86
C VAL A 33 6.21 1.08 -13.97
N GLU A 34 6.23 1.70 -15.14
CA GLU A 34 7.09 1.24 -16.25
C GLU A 34 8.59 1.38 -15.92
N LEU A 35 8.99 2.44 -15.20
CA LEU A 35 10.37 2.57 -14.71
C LEU A 35 10.73 1.48 -13.70
N LEU A 36 9.81 1.13 -12.80
CA LEU A 36 10.01 0.08 -11.79
C LEU A 36 10.02 -1.33 -12.38
N LYS A 37 9.42 -1.54 -13.55
CA LYS A 37 9.41 -2.82 -14.28
C LYS A 37 10.65 -3.05 -15.14
N ALA A 38 11.47 -2.02 -15.37
CA ALA A 38 12.65 -2.12 -16.22
C ALA A 38 13.68 -3.13 -15.65
N ASP A 39 14.39 -3.84 -16.53
CA ASP A 39 15.41 -4.82 -16.13
C ASP A 39 16.51 -4.21 -15.24
N LYS A 40 16.84 -2.94 -15.51
CA LYS A 40 17.73 -2.13 -14.69
C LYS A 40 17.00 -0.86 -14.25
N VAL A 41 16.71 -0.78 -12.96
CA VAL A 41 16.02 0.36 -12.36
C VAL A 41 17.06 1.37 -11.89
N GLU A 42 17.18 2.48 -12.62
CA GLU A 42 18.00 3.61 -12.21
C GLU A 42 17.30 4.41 -11.12
N GLU A 43 18.06 4.89 -10.14
CA GLU A 43 17.53 5.64 -8.99
C GLU A 43 16.45 4.87 -8.20
N ALA A 44 16.63 3.55 -8.04
CA ALA A 44 15.66 2.65 -7.42
C ALA A 44 15.10 3.16 -6.08
N GLU A 45 15.95 3.67 -5.19
CA GLU A 45 15.53 4.21 -3.90
C GLU A 45 14.55 5.38 -4.05
N TYR A 46 14.83 6.30 -4.99
CA TYR A 46 13.96 7.44 -5.27
C TYR A 46 12.63 7.00 -5.87
N LEU A 47 12.64 6.06 -6.81
CA LEU A 47 11.40 5.55 -7.41
C LEU A 47 10.53 4.79 -6.40
N LEU A 48 11.15 4.04 -5.49
CA LEU A 48 10.45 3.38 -4.40
C LEU A 48 9.85 4.38 -3.41
N ASP A 49 10.58 5.46 -3.08
CA ASP A 49 10.06 6.54 -2.26
C ASP A 49 8.85 7.21 -2.91
N LEU A 50 8.92 7.51 -4.22
CA LEU A 50 7.78 8.04 -4.96
C LEU A 50 6.57 7.11 -4.89
N LEU A 51 6.76 5.80 -5.10
CA LEU A 51 5.68 4.82 -5.05
C LEU A 51 5.06 4.74 -3.66
N LYS A 52 5.88 4.74 -2.60
CA LYS A 52 5.43 4.58 -1.21
C LYS A 52 4.75 5.83 -0.68
N ASN A 53 5.34 7.00 -0.92
CA ASN A 53 5.04 8.22 -0.18
C ASN A 53 4.44 9.35 -1.03
N HIS A 54 4.50 9.26 -2.36
CA HIS A 54 4.04 10.32 -3.26
C HIS A 54 2.84 9.94 -4.13
N VAL A 55 2.26 8.75 -3.96
CA VAL A 55 0.99 8.37 -4.61
C VAL A 55 -0.15 8.48 -3.58
N PRO A 56 -1.26 9.17 -3.92
CA PRO A 56 -2.45 9.19 -3.07
C PRO A 56 -2.93 7.78 -2.67
N ALA A 57 -3.55 7.70 -1.49
CA ALA A 57 -4.20 6.50 -0.99
C ALA A 57 -5.69 6.46 -1.36
N GLY A 58 -6.42 5.40 -0.98
CA GLY A 58 -7.86 5.36 -1.17
C GLY A 58 -8.30 4.97 -2.58
N VAL A 59 -9.26 5.73 -3.11
CA VAL A 59 -9.92 5.50 -4.40
C VAL A 59 -9.54 6.54 -5.46
N ASP A 60 -8.38 7.17 -5.31
CA ASP A 60 -7.81 8.05 -6.33
C ASP A 60 -7.36 7.26 -7.57
N ASP A 61 -7.42 7.87 -8.76
CA ASP A 61 -7.00 7.22 -10.01
C ASP A 61 -5.53 6.78 -9.98
N ALA A 62 -4.66 7.53 -9.30
CA ALA A 62 -3.27 7.14 -9.11
C ALA A 62 -3.12 5.96 -8.14
N ALA A 63 -3.98 5.90 -7.11
CA ALA A 63 -4.04 4.77 -6.18
C ALA A 63 -4.49 3.50 -6.91
N TYR A 64 -5.43 3.59 -7.85
CA TYR A 64 -5.84 2.47 -8.69
C TYR A 64 -4.65 1.87 -9.47
N VAL A 65 -3.89 2.72 -10.16
CA VAL A 65 -2.70 2.30 -10.92
C VAL A 65 -1.67 1.62 -10.01
N LYS A 66 -1.39 2.22 -8.83
CA LYS A 66 -0.46 1.65 -7.84
C LYS A 66 -0.95 0.30 -7.32
N ALA A 67 -2.21 0.19 -6.90
CA ALA A 67 -2.77 -1.04 -6.36
C ALA A 67 -2.78 -2.17 -7.40
N ALA A 68 -3.15 -1.88 -8.65
CA ALA A 68 -3.14 -2.85 -9.73
C ALA A 68 -1.73 -3.39 -10.00
N PHE A 69 -0.73 -2.52 -10.08
CA PHE A 69 0.66 -2.92 -10.27
C PHE A 69 1.18 -3.79 -9.11
N LEU A 70 0.94 -3.38 -7.87
CA LEU A 70 1.36 -4.13 -6.69
C LEU A 70 0.67 -5.50 -6.63
N ASN A 71 -0.62 -5.56 -6.96
CA ASN A 71 -1.34 -6.82 -7.09
C ASN A 71 -0.71 -7.72 -8.15
N ASP A 72 -0.38 -7.18 -9.33
CA ASP A 72 0.26 -7.97 -10.39
C ASP A 72 1.63 -8.52 -9.97
N ILE A 73 2.38 -7.80 -9.13
CA ILE A 73 3.62 -8.35 -8.53
C ILE A 73 3.28 -9.51 -7.58
N VAL A 74 2.30 -9.33 -6.68
CA VAL A 74 1.89 -10.37 -5.72
C VAL A 74 1.40 -11.64 -6.42
N GLN A 75 0.62 -11.49 -7.50
CA GLN A 75 0.06 -12.59 -8.29
C GLN A 75 1.06 -13.18 -9.31
N GLY A 76 2.26 -12.59 -9.46
CA GLY A 76 3.27 -13.04 -10.43
C GLY A 76 2.98 -12.67 -11.89
N ASN A 77 2.02 -11.78 -12.15
CA ASN A 77 1.67 -11.25 -13.47
C ASN A 77 2.64 -10.15 -13.95
N ALA A 78 3.31 -9.48 -13.02
CA ALA A 78 4.35 -8.49 -13.28
C ALA A 78 5.60 -8.76 -12.44
N LYS A 79 6.73 -8.20 -12.86
CA LYS A 79 8.00 -8.30 -12.15
C LYS A 79 8.66 -6.93 -12.04
N SER A 80 9.40 -6.74 -10.96
CA SER A 80 10.30 -5.61 -10.75
C SER A 80 11.57 -6.15 -10.09
N PRO A 81 12.78 -5.73 -10.52
CA PRO A 81 14.00 -6.15 -9.85
C PRO A 81 14.16 -5.53 -8.46
N VAL A 82 13.31 -4.56 -8.07
CA VAL A 82 13.43 -3.80 -6.82
C VAL A 82 12.21 -3.92 -5.89
N ILE A 83 11.16 -4.65 -6.31
CA ILE A 83 9.97 -4.91 -5.48
C ILE A 83 9.70 -6.41 -5.48
N THR A 84 9.81 -7.04 -4.32
CA THR A 84 9.40 -8.44 -4.12
C THR A 84 7.90 -8.54 -3.89
N PRO A 85 7.27 -9.70 -4.09
CA PRO A 85 5.87 -9.92 -3.72
C PRO A 85 5.56 -9.56 -2.26
N LEU A 86 6.46 -9.89 -1.33
CA LEU A 86 6.30 -9.56 0.08
C LEU A 86 6.33 -8.04 0.32
N GLU A 87 7.23 -7.32 -0.33
CA GLU A 87 7.28 -5.86 -0.25
C GLU A 87 6.03 -5.23 -0.87
N ALA A 88 5.51 -5.80 -1.97
CA ALA A 88 4.30 -5.33 -2.60
C ALA A 88 3.07 -5.43 -1.68
N VAL A 89 2.95 -6.53 -0.91
CA VAL A 89 1.92 -6.67 0.14
C VAL A 89 2.03 -5.56 1.19
N LYS A 90 3.24 -5.29 1.70
CA LYS A 90 3.46 -4.21 2.68
C LYS A 90 3.09 -2.85 2.13
N ILE A 91 3.41 -2.58 0.86
CA ILE A 91 3.04 -1.31 0.21
C ILE A 91 1.52 -1.21 0.03
N LEU A 92 0.83 -2.31 -0.30
CA LEU A 92 -0.63 -2.35 -0.33
C LEU A 92 -1.23 -2.04 1.06
N GLY A 93 -0.66 -2.55 2.14
CA GLY A 93 -1.11 -2.28 3.51
C GLY A 93 -1.10 -0.79 3.90
N MET A 94 -0.15 -0.02 3.36
CA MET A 94 -0.04 1.43 3.62
C MET A 94 -1.05 2.30 2.86
N MET A 95 -1.89 1.72 1.99
CA MET A 95 -2.83 2.49 1.15
C MET A 95 -4.15 2.84 1.83
N LEU A 96 -4.25 2.64 3.16
CA LEU A 96 -5.37 2.99 4.06
C LEU A 96 -6.69 2.22 3.83
N GLY A 97 -7.03 1.91 2.58
CA GLY A 97 -8.26 1.26 2.14
C GLY A 97 -8.62 1.65 0.70
N GLY A 98 -9.70 1.09 0.16
CA GLY A 98 -10.07 1.28 -1.24
C GLY A 98 -9.43 0.23 -2.15
N TYR A 99 -8.70 0.66 -3.19
CA TYR A 99 -8.22 -0.26 -4.23
C TYR A 99 -7.21 -1.31 -3.76
N ASN A 100 -6.61 -1.16 -2.58
CA ASN A 100 -5.69 -2.13 -1.99
C ASN A 100 -6.38 -3.30 -1.28
N VAL A 101 -7.65 -3.16 -0.86
CA VAL A 101 -8.33 -4.16 -0.02
C VAL A 101 -8.54 -5.46 -0.78
N GLY A 102 -9.08 -5.40 -2.01
CA GLY A 102 -9.25 -6.57 -2.89
C GLY A 102 -7.93 -7.35 -3.11
N PRO A 103 -6.84 -6.70 -3.52
CA PRO A 103 -5.51 -7.32 -3.62
C PRO A 103 -5.03 -8.01 -2.35
N LEU A 104 -5.19 -7.38 -1.17
CA LEU A 104 -4.80 -7.99 0.10
C LEU A 104 -5.66 -9.21 0.43
N ILE A 105 -6.96 -9.18 0.15
CA ILE A 105 -7.85 -10.33 0.34
C ILE A 105 -7.48 -11.48 -0.59
N GLU A 106 -7.10 -11.18 -1.84
CA GLU A 106 -6.64 -12.21 -2.77
C GLU A 106 -5.31 -12.82 -2.29
N ALA A 107 -4.41 -12.00 -1.74
CA ALA A 107 -3.14 -12.47 -1.19
C ALA A 107 -3.31 -13.43 0.01
N LEU A 108 -4.42 -13.40 0.75
CA LEU A 108 -4.74 -14.40 1.78
C LEU A 108 -4.88 -15.82 1.23
N LYS A 109 -5.11 -15.97 -0.09
CA LYS A 109 -5.25 -17.25 -0.78
C LYS A 109 -3.94 -17.78 -1.36
N SER A 110 -2.84 -17.05 -1.17
CA SER A 110 -1.52 -17.45 -1.68
C SER A 110 -1.07 -18.79 -1.09
N ASP A 111 -0.48 -19.63 -1.94
CA ASP A 111 0.22 -20.85 -1.50
C ASP A 111 1.53 -20.52 -0.76
N ASP A 112 2.07 -19.31 -0.97
CA ASP A 112 3.19 -18.78 -0.20
C ASP A 112 2.68 -18.25 1.15
N LYS A 113 3.06 -18.96 2.22
CA LYS A 113 2.66 -18.65 3.59
C LYS A 113 3.17 -17.29 4.08
N GLU A 114 4.33 -16.83 3.60
CA GLU A 114 4.85 -15.51 4.00
C GLU A 114 4.00 -14.39 3.41
N ILE A 115 3.53 -14.57 2.17
CA ILE A 115 2.63 -13.63 1.49
C ILE A 115 1.26 -13.62 2.15
N ALA A 116 0.69 -14.80 2.41
CA ALA A 116 -0.63 -14.90 3.04
C ALA A 116 -0.63 -14.33 4.46
N GLN A 117 0.43 -14.60 5.25
CA GLN A 117 0.57 -14.03 6.59
C GLN A 117 0.74 -12.51 6.55
N ALA A 118 1.61 -11.99 5.68
CA ALA A 118 1.79 -10.54 5.54
C ALA A 118 0.48 -9.85 5.16
N ALA A 119 -0.29 -10.43 4.24
CA ALA A 119 -1.59 -9.87 3.85
C ALA A 119 -2.58 -9.85 5.01
N ALA A 120 -2.57 -10.89 5.86
CA ALA A 120 -3.37 -10.92 7.08
C ALA A 120 -2.95 -9.80 8.03
N ASP A 121 -1.65 -9.65 8.27
CA ASP A 121 -1.13 -8.65 9.20
C ASP A 121 -1.45 -7.20 8.75
N GLU A 122 -1.41 -6.93 7.44
CA GLU A 122 -1.85 -5.64 6.90
C GLU A 122 -3.39 -5.45 7.01
N LEU A 123 -4.19 -6.50 6.72
CA LEU A 123 -5.65 -6.42 6.83
C LEU A 123 -6.14 -6.23 8.27
N LYS A 124 -5.47 -6.83 9.26
CA LYS A 124 -5.78 -6.64 10.70
C LYS A 124 -5.79 -5.15 11.10
N ASN A 125 -4.98 -4.33 10.43
CA ASN A 125 -4.86 -2.89 10.68
C ASN A 125 -5.70 -2.02 9.71
N THR A 126 -6.34 -2.62 8.71
CA THR A 126 -7.14 -1.90 7.71
C THR A 126 -8.58 -1.75 8.20
N ILE A 127 -9.00 -0.51 8.49
CA ILE A 127 -10.36 -0.19 8.98
C ILE A 127 -11.36 0.13 7.85
N LEU A 128 -10.86 0.59 6.69
CA LEU A 128 -11.67 1.04 5.56
C LEU A 128 -12.02 -0.13 4.63
N VAL A 129 -12.53 -1.23 5.18
CA VAL A 129 -12.86 -2.47 4.46
C VAL A 129 -14.31 -2.54 3.97
N TYR A 130 -15.23 -1.77 4.55
CA TYR A 130 -16.63 -1.65 4.11
C TYR A 130 -17.29 -3.00 3.74
N ALA A 131 -17.74 -3.16 2.48
CA ALA A 131 -18.41 -4.36 2.01
C ALA A 131 -17.46 -5.57 1.85
N ASP A 132 -16.16 -5.35 1.72
CA ASP A 132 -15.16 -6.42 1.58
C ASP A 132 -14.98 -7.22 2.88
N PHE A 133 -15.50 -6.73 4.01
CA PHE A 133 -15.66 -7.52 5.23
C PHE A 133 -16.38 -8.86 4.95
N GLU A 134 -17.44 -8.85 4.14
CA GLU A 134 -18.18 -10.08 3.84
C GLU A 134 -17.35 -11.06 2.99
N THR A 135 -16.43 -10.54 2.17
CA THR A 135 -15.48 -11.37 1.41
C THR A 135 -14.50 -12.08 2.34
N VAL A 136 -13.90 -11.36 3.30
CA VAL A 136 -12.99 -11.95 4.30
C VAL A 136 -13.72 -12.97 5.18
N LYS A 137 -14.92 -12.62 5.65
CA LYS A 137 -15.76 -13.51 6.47
C LYS A 137 -16.13 -14.77 5.72
N LYS A 138 -16.50 -14.67 4.44
CA LYS A 138 -16.76 -15.85 3.60
C LYS A 138 -15.52 -16.72 3.47
N LEU A 139 -14.35 -16.13 3.23
CA LEU A 139 -13.09 -16.85 3.12
C LEU A 139 -12.72 -17.58 4.43
N MET A 140 -12.98 -16.95 5.58
CA MET A 140 -12.87 -17.61 6.90
C MET A 140 -13.83 -18.80 7.01
N GLN A 141 -15.09 -18.65 6.60
CA GLN A 141 -16.10 -19.73 6.66
C GLN A 141 -15.76 -20.91 5.73
N GLU A 142 -15.05 -20.64 4.63
CA GLU A 142 -14.49 -21.65 3.71
C GLU A 142 -13.23 -22.35 4.28
N GLY A 143 -12.75 -21.93 5.45
CA GLY A 143 -11.67 -22.60 6.19
C GLY A 143 -10.29 -21.98 6.01
N ASN A 144 -10.17 -20.77 5.44
CA ASN A 144 -8.89 -20.08 5.34
C ASN A 144 -8.42 -19.62 6.74
N PRO A 145 -7.24 -20.09 7.23
CA PRO A 145 -6.77 -19.76 8.57
C PRO A 145 -6.38 -18.29 8.73
N TYR A 146 -5.83 -17.66 7.69
CA TYR A 146 -5.41 -16.25 7.73
C TYR A 146 -6.61 -15.31 7.76
N ALA A 147 -7.66 -15.60 6.98
CA ALA A 147 -8.91 -14.86 7.04
C ALA A 147 -9.56 -14.95 8.43
N LYS A 148 -9.44 -16.11 9.10
CA LYS A 148 -9.87 -16.27 10.49
C LYS A 148 -9.11 -15.35 11.43
N GLU A 149 -7.79 -15.28 11.33
CA GLU A 149 -6.98 -14.36 12.14
C GLU A 149 -7.41 -12.90 11.95
N VAL A 150 -7.69 -12.48 10.71
CA VAL A 150 -8.15 -11.12 10.41
C VAL A 150 -9.48 -10.83 11.10
N ILE A 151 -10.46 -11.73 10.99
CA ILE A 151 -11.77 -11.56 11.64
C ILE A 151 -11.65 -11.52 13.17
N GLU A 152 -10.84 -12.40 13.76
CA GLU A 152 -10.62 -12.44 15.22
C GLU A 152 -9.92 -11.16 15.71
N SER A 153 -8.91 -10.69 15.00
CA SER A 153 -8.21 -9.43 15.29
C SER A 153 -9.12 -8.21 15.23
N TRP A 154 -9.98 -8.13 14.21
CA TRP A 154 -11.00 -7.08 14.10
C TRP A 154 -12.01 -7.16 15.26
N ALA A 155 -12.46 -8.36 15.63
CA ALA A 155 -13.37 -8.56 16.76
C ALA A 155 -12.74 -8.17 18.11
N ASN A 156 -11.43 -8.40 18.27
CA ASN A 156 -10.64 -7.99 19.43
C ASN A 156 -10.23 -6.51 19.42
N ALA A 157 -10.62 -5.77 18.37
CA ALA A 157 -10.27 -4.36 18.17
C ALA A 157 -8.76 -4.07 18.19
N GLU A 158 -7.94 -4.99 17.69
CA GLU A 158 -6.47 -4.85 17.69
C GLU A 158 -5.97 -3.65 16.89
N TRP A 159 -6.71 -3.24 15.83
CA TRP A 159 -6.46 -1.99 15.10
C TRP A 159 -6.52 -0.73 15.98
N PHE A 160 -7.19 -0.82 17.13
CA PHE A 160 -7.31 0.23 18.14
C PHE A 160 -6.38 -0.02 19.33
N THR A 161 -6.44 -1.22 19.92
CA THR A 161 -5.75 -1.53 21.19
C THR A 161 -4.23 -1.65 21.05
N ASN A 162 -3.71 -1.85 19.83
CA ASN A 162 -2.26 -1.84 19.57
C ASN A 162 -1.68 -0.41 19.46
N LYS A 163 -2.50 0.63 19.41
CA LYS A 163 -2.01 2.01 19.35
C LYS A 163 -1.63 2.51 20.74
N GLU A 164 -0.64 3.39 20.80
CA GLU A 164 -0.28 4.05 22.05
C GLU A 164 -1.50 4.81 22.62
N PRO A 165 -1.80 4.67 23.92
CA PRO A 165 -2.87 5.42 24.55
C PRO A 165 -2.51 6.92 24.58
N LEU A 166 -3.55 7.77 24.64
CA LEU A 166 -3.37 9.21 24.82
C LEU A 166 -2.59 9.47 26.12
N ALA A 167 -1.55 10.31 26.05
CA ALA A 167 -0.81 10.75 27.23
C ALA A 167 -1.73 11.51 28.19
N GLU A 168 -1.54 11.32 29.50
CA GLU A 168 -2.33 12.00 30.54
C GLU A 168 -2.14 13.53 30.52
N GLU A 169 -0.96 14.00 30.07
CA GLU A 169 -0.63 15.40 29.91
C GLU A 169 0.13 15.62 28.59
N ILE A 170 -0.19 16.70 27.86
CA ILE A 170 0.50 17.12 26.65
C ILE A 170 0.99 18.55 26.83
N THR A 171 2.31 18.74 26.94
CA THR A 171 2.92 20.08 26.95
C THR A 171 2.98 20.65 25.53
N VAL A 172 2.43 21.85 25.34
CA VAL A 172 2.41 22.54 24.03
C VAL A 172 2.99 23.95 24.13
N THR A 173 3.48 24.48 23.01
CA THR A 173 3.87 25.90 22.87
C THR A 173 2.72 26.69 22.29
N VAL A 174 2.37 27.82 22.92
CA VAL A 174 1.35 28.78 22.44
C VAL A 174 1.93 29.69 21.37
#